data_AF-A0A235FEM5-F1
#
_entry.id   AF-A0A235FEM5-F1
#
_cell.length_a   1.000
_cell.length_b   1.000
_cell.length_c   1.000
_cell.angle_alpha   90.00
_cell.angle_beta   90.00
_cell.angle_gamma   90.00
#
_symmetry.space_group_name_H-M   'P 1'
#
loop_
_entity.id
_entity.type
_entity.pdbx_description
1 polymer ?
#
loop_
_entity_poly.entity_id
_entity_poly.type
_entity_poly.pdbx_seq_one_letter_code
_entity_poly.pdbx_strand_id
1 'polypeptide(L)'
;MANPITIIKNDELLFEAESIQEAARFLSEHLSTAVSKCYDPIERGYVYHIPYTKGQDEYLFIAPEEIAKKRRKELEESGHPNARRIWLLSANPNEYDIDRAFSRYDILNWKRSRNFENGDIVFVYVSKGVQKVRYKVEVIEGLLPKDEVQYNSMFWKDKDKFEQSKEWNWTKVRLVDEIDSTELSLLQLREHGLNGNIQGPMELSGKLCNYIMSFFEHDLTEGFYPEVVPETLEEGQIKTVTVNVYERNPIARKKCMEHYGAQCHVCEMDFEKTYGDVGKDFIHVHHIKPLHEIKQGYVVDPINDLIPVCPNCHAMLHRKEHGEYLSIEQLKERISIAVH
;
A
#
# COMPACT_ATOMS: atom_id res chain seq x y z
N MET A 1 19.26 23.22 -14.40
CA MET A 1 18.14 23.99 -13.81
C MET A 1 18.11 23.65 -12.34
N ALA A 2 17.80 24.63 -11.48
CA ALA A 2 17.45 24.37 -10.09
C ALA A 2 16.26 23.38 -10.10
N ASN A 3 16.40 22.28 -9.36
CA ASN A 3 15.34 21.29 -9.22
C ASN A 3 14.84 21.45 -7.78
N PRO A 4 13.75 22.19 -7.56
CA PRO A 4 13.32 22.48 -6.22
C PRO A 4 12.94 21.19 -5.52
N ILE A 5 13.41 21.02 -4.29
CA ILE A 5 13.08 19.90 -3.42
C ILE A 5 12.44 20.47 -2.16
N THR A 6 11.17 20.14 -1.96
CA THR A 6 10.47 20.40 -0.71
C THR A 6 10.77 19.25 0.24
N ILE A 7 11.24 19.57 1.44
CA ILE A 7 11.45 18.63 2.53
C ILE A 7 10.30 18.83 3.51
N ILE A 8 9.54 17.77 3.74
CA ILE A 8 8.47 17.73 4.72
C ILE A 8 8.93 16.80 5.84
N LYS A 9 8.72 17.19 7.09
CA LYS A 9 9.00 16.39 8.27
C LYS A 9 7.69 16.19 9.03
N ASN A 10 7.27 14.94 9.21
CA ASN A 10 6.02 14.59 9.89
C ASN A 10 4.87 15.51 9.39
N ASP A 11 4.59 15.49 8.09
CA ASP A 11 3.66 16.34 7.31
C ASP A 11 3.76 17.89 7.45
N GLU A 12 4.74 18.40 8.18
CA GLU A 12 5.03 19.83 8.24
C GLU A 12 6.16 20.23 7.29
N LEU A 13 6.00 21.36 6.60
CA LEU A 13 7.06 21.91 5.76
C LEU A 13 8.30 22.20 6.62
N LEU A 14 9.39 21.50 6.32
CA LEU A 14 10.67 21.68 7.01
C LEU A 14 11.58 22.66 6.27
N PHE A 15 11.71 22.51 4.95
CA PHE A 15 12.63 23.31 4.15
C PHE A 15 12.31 23.23 2.65
N GLU A 16 12.57 24.32 1.92
CA GLU A 16 12.52 24.35 0.45
C GLU A 16 13.92 24.61 -0.08
N ALA A 17 14.47 23.64 -0.81
CA ALA A 17 15.77 23.74 -1.45
C ALA A 17 15.62 24.03 -2.94
N GLU A 18 16.51 24.81 -3.53
CA GLU A 18 16.60 25.02 -4.97
C GLU A 18 17.28 23.83 -5.70
N SER A 19 17.96 22.96 -4.96
CA SER A 19 18.69 21.83 -5.53
C SER A 19 18.87 20.67 -4.55
N ILE A 20 19.17 19.47 -5.08
CA ILE A 20 19.51 18.31 -4.26
C ILE A 20 20.76 18.54 -3.39
N GLN A 21 21.74 19.31 -3.89
CA GLN A 21 22.95 19.64 -3.14
C GLN A 21 22.65 20.54 -1.95
N GLU A 22 21.67 21.43 -2.07
CA GLU A 22 21.21 22.28 -0.97
C GLU A 22 20.36 21.49 0.02
N ALA A 23 19.41 20.68 -0.47
CA ALA A 23 18.61 19.78 0.36
C ALA A 23 19.50 18.85 1.19
N ALA A 24 20.56 18.26 0.59
CA ALA A 24 21.49 17.38 1.27
C ALA A 24 22.32 18.11 2.35
N ARG A 25 22.74 19.36 2.10
CA ARG A 25 23.46 20.18 3.08
C ARG A 25 22.56 20.51 4.27
N PHE A 26 21.36 21.01 4.01
CA PHE A 26 20.38 21.30 5.05
C PHE A 26 20.07 20.05 5.89
N LEU A 27 19.75 18.91 5.24
CA LEU A 27 19.39 17.69 5.93
C LEU A 27 20.57 17.12 6.75
N SER A 28 21.79 17.26 6.25
CA SER A 28 23.01 16.85 6.95
C SER A 28 23.22 17.60 8.26
N GLU A 29 23.03 18.93 8.24
CA GLU A 29 23.09 19.79 9.42
C GLU A 29 21.94 19.47 10.38
N HIS A 30 20.71 19.41 9.86
CA HIS A 30 19.50 19.11 10.65
C HIS A 30 19.60 17.77 11.39
N LEU A 31 20.14 16.75 10.72
CA LEU A 31 20.23 15.40 11.26
C LEU A 31 21.57 15.09 11.93
N SER A 32 22.52 16.04 11.96
CA SER A 32 23.88 15.83 12.45
C SER A 32 24.53 14.57 11.84
N THR A 33 24.49 14.46 10.51
CA THR A 33 25.05 13.32 9.75
C THR A 33 25.93 13.82 8.61
N ALA A 34 26.66 12.93 7.93
CA ALA A 34 27.46 13.29 6.76
C ALA A 34 26.58 13.61 5.55
N VAL A 35 26.87 14.69 4.82
CA VAL A 35 26.15 15.12 3.60
C VAL A 35 26.02 14.00 2.57
N SER A 36 27.05 13.17 2.43
CA SER A 36 27.02 12.03 1.49
C SER A 36 25.90 11.03 1.78
N LYS A 37 25.48 10.89 3.04
CA LYS A 37 24.39 9.97 3.45
C LYS A 37 22.99 10.52 3.17
N CYS A 38 22.87 11.78 2.77
CA CYS A 38 21.58 12.43 2.53
C CYS A 38 21.15 12.32 1.06
N TYR A 39 22.07 12.10 0.11
CA TYR A 39 21.72 12.08 -1.32
C TYR A 39 20.78 10.94 -1.68
N ASP A 40 21.07 9.70 -1.28
CA ASP A 40 20.25 8.55 -1.68
C ASP A 40 18.83 8.62 -1.09
N PRO A 41 18.61 8.96 0.20
CA PRO A 41 17.27 9.17 0.73
C PRO A 41 16.49 10.26 0.01
N ILE A 42 17.14 11.40 -0.29
CA ILE A 42 16.48 12.50 -1.01
C ILE A 42 16.10 12.06 -2.42
N GLU A 43 17.06 11.50 -3.17
CA GLU A 43 16.85 11.08 -4.56
C GLU A 43 15.76 10.01 -4.66
N ARG A 44 15.87 8.95 -3.86
CA ARG A 44 14.85 7.90 -3.82
C ARG A 44 13.50 8.43 -3.34
N GLY A 45 13.51 9.36 -2.39
CA GLY A 45 12.31 9.98 -1.85
C GLY A 45 11.51 10.74 -2.89
N TYR A 46 12.11 11.70 -3.60
CA TYR A 46 11.35 12.47 -4.58
C TYR A 46 11.07 11.70 -5.88
N VAL A 47 11.89 10.69 -6.22
CA VAL A 47 11.69 9.89 -7.43
C VAL A 47 10.57 8.87 -7.25
N TYR A 48 10.46 8.28 -6.07
CA TYR A 48 9.63 7.10 -5.82
C TYR A 48 8.64 7.27 -4.66
N HIS A 49 8.59 8.44 -4.03
CA HIS A 49 7.83 8.74 -2.82
C HIS A 49 8.19 7.84 -1.64
N ILE A 50 9.46 7.45 -1.54
CA ILE A 50 9.96 6.59 -0.46
C ILE A 50 10.27 7.47 0.76
N PRO A 51 9.56 7.32 1.88
CA PRO A 51 9.85 8.07 3.10
C PRO A 51 11.22 7.69 3.65
N TYR A 52 11.91 8.67 4.23
CA TYR A 52 13.12 8.45 5.00
C TYR A 52 12.79 8.60 6.48
N THR A 53 13.01 7.55 7.26
CA THR A 53 12.76 7.58 8.71
C THR A 53 14.06 7.67 9.49
N LYS A 54 14.07 8.51 10.53
CA LYS A 54 15.16 8.60 11.50
C LYS A 54 14.60 8.78 12.90
N GLY A 55 14.65 7.71 13.69
CA GLY A 55 14.00 7.69 15.01
C GLY A 55 12.48 7.67 14.84
N GLN A 56 11.79 8.63 15.47
CA GLN A 56 10.34 8.80 15.33
C GLN A 56 9.95 9.76 14.20
N ASP A 57 10.93 10.39 13.56
CA ASP A 57 10.70 11.36 12.51
C ASP A 57 10.67 10.70 11.13
N GLU A 58 9.67 11.05 10.34
CA GLU A 58 9.57 10.74 8.92
C GLU A 58 9.84 11.98 8.08
N TYR A 59 10.60 11.81 7.01
CA TYR A 59 10.95 12.85 6.06
C TYR A 59 10.48 12.45 4.67
N LEU A 60 9.69 13.33 4.04
CA LEU A 60 9.27 13.22 2.64
C LEU A 60 10.02 14.26 1.81
N PHE A 61 10.35 13.86 0.58
CA PHE A 61 11.04 14.70 -0.38
C PHE A 61 10.16 14.83 -1.61
N ILE A 62 9.80 16.05 -1.99
CA ILE A 62 8.90 16.32 -3.12
C ILE A 62 9.64 17.17 -4.13
N ALA A 63 9.61 16.74 -5.38
CA ALA A 63 10.05 17.51 -6.53
C ALA A 63 8.87 17.62 -7.52
N PRO A 64 8.89 18.62 -8.42
CA PRO A 64 7.92 18.68 -9.52
C PRO A 64 7.82 17.35 -10.28
N GLU A 65 6.60 16.95 -10.61
CA GLU A 65 6.31 15.62 -11.16
C GLU A 65 7.15 15.29 -12.42
N GLU A 66 7.31 16.25 -13.32
CA GLU A 66 8.13 16.10 -14.53
C GLU A 66 9.61 15.84 -14.23
N ILE A 67 10.13 16.45 -13.15
CA ILE A 67 11.51 16.25 -12.71
C ILE A 67 11.67 14.86 -12.11
N ALA A 68 10.73 14.46 -11.24
CA ALA A 68 10.71 13.14 -10.62
C ALA A 68 10.60 12.03 -11.68
N LYS A 69 9.67 12.15 -12.63
CA LYS A 69 9.48 11.21 -13.75
C LYS A 69 10.71 11.11 -14.64
N LYS A 70 11.30 12.23 -15.02
CA LYS A 70 12.51 12.25 -15.83
C LYS A 70 13.66 11.54 -15.10
N ARG A 71 13.88 11.87 -13.83
CA ARG A 71 14.96 11.24 -13.05
C ARG A 71 14.73 9.75 -12.85
N ARG A 72 13.47 9.34 -12.58
CA ARG A 72 13.08 7.93 -12.50
C ARG A 72 13.55 7.15 -13.72
N LYS A 73 13.20 7.64 -14.90
CA LYS A 73 13.57 7.03 -16.18
C LYS A 73 15.09 6.91 -16.34
N GLU A 74 15.84 7.97 -16.01
CA GLU A 74 17.31 7.94 -16.07
C GLU A 74 17.93 6.88 -15.14
N LEU A 75 17.42 6.77 -13.90
CA LEU A 75 17.90 5.77 -12.93
C LEU A 75 17.63 4.35 -13.42
N GLU A 76 16.42 4.09 -13.91
CA GLU A 76 15.97 2.79 -14.39
C GLU A 76 16.71 2.35 -15.66
N GLU A 77 16.87 3.25 -16.65
CA GLU A 77 17.55 2.94 -17.91
C GLU A 77 19.06 2.71 -17.73
N SER A 78 19.68 3.40 -16.76
CA SER A 78 21.11 3.24 -16.47
C SER A 78 21.42 2.08 -15.51
N GLY A 79 20.41 1.45 -14.91
CA GLY A 79 20.60 0.47 -13.84
C GLY A 79 21.30 1.07 -12.61
N HIS A 80 21.02 2.34 -12.31
CA HIS A 80 21.64 3.05 -11.20
C HIS A 80 21.30 2.38 -9.85
N PRO A 81 22.21 2.38 -8.85
CA PRO A 81 21.93 1.79 -7.54
C PRO A 81 20.69 2.34 -6.81
N ASN A 82 20.31 3.59 -7.11
CA ASN A 82 19.09 4.23 -6.57
C ASN A 82 17.83 3.91 -7.36
N ALA A 83 17.92 3.19 -8.48
CA ALA A 83 16.74 2.70 -9.18
C ALA A 83 15.95 1.73 -8.29
N ARG A 84 14.63 1.86 -8.31
CA ARG A 84 13.73 0.98 -7.56
C ARG A 84 13.89 -0.45 -8.05
N ARG A 85 14.30 -1.35 -7.16
CA ARG A 85 14.48 -2.77 -7.50
C ARG A 85 13.15 -3.49 -7.44
N ILE A 86 13.01 -4.48 -8.33
CA ILE A 86 11.79 -5.26 -8.47
C ILE A 86 12.16 -6.73 -8.27
N TRP A 87 11.41 -7.41 -7.40
CA TRP A 87 11.68 -8.79 -7.02
C TRP A 87 10.47 -9.68 -7.31
N LEU A 88 10.72 -10.97 -7.52
CA LEU A 88 9.74 -12.03 -7.50
C LEU A 88 10.14 -13.05 -6.45
N LEU A 89 9.23 -13.40 -5.55
CA LEU A 89 9.45 -14.45 -4.55
C LEU A 89 8.29 -15.42 -4.52
N SER A 90 8.53 -16.61 -3.96
CA SER A 90 7.49 -17.61 -3.73
C SER A 90 6.97 -17.57 -2.30
N ALA A 91 5.65 -17.68 -2.17
CA ALA A 91 4.94 -17.94 -0.92
C ALA A 91 4.32 -19.34 -0.97
N ASN A 92 4.47 -20.10 0.11
CA ASN A 92 3.85 -21.42 0.23
C ASN A 92 2.63 -21.33 1.16
N PRO A 93 1.39 -21.40 0.62
CA PRO A 93 0.18 -21.25 1.41
C PRO A 93 -0.06 -22.42 2.40
N ASN A 94 0.71 -23.51 2.28
CA ASN A 94 0.73 -24.62 3.24
C ASN A 94 1.69 -24.35 4.42
N GLU A 95 2.62 -23.40 4.30
CA GLU A 95 3.50 -22.97 5.41
C GLU A 95 2.89 -21.78 6.13
N TYR A 96 2.51 -20.75 5.38
CA TYR A 96 1.91 -19.51 5.87
C TYR A 96 0.74 -19.09 4.97
N ASP A 97 -0.44 -18.91 5.57
CA ASP A 97 -1.67 -18.54 4.86
C ASP A 97 -1.66 -17.06 4.46
N ILE A 98 -0.98 -16.78 3.36
CA ILE A 98 -0.77 -15.41 2.88
C ILE A 98 -2.08 -14.73 2.46
N ASP A 99 -3.01 -15.48 1.86
CA ASP A 99 -4.29 -14.94 1.41
C ASP A 99 -5.13 -14.47 2.61
N ARG A 100 -5.20 -15.28 3.68
CA ARG A 100 -5.88 -14.88 4.92
C ARG A 100 -5.14 -13.78 5.68
N ALA A 101 -3.83 -13.69 5.52
CA ALA A 101 -3.04 -12.63 6.11
C ALA A 101 -3.33 -11.28 5.44
N PHE A 102 -3.30 -11.22 4.10
CA PHE A 102 -3.59 -9.99 3.36
C PHE A 102 -5.07 -9.61 3.36
N SER A 103 -6.00 -10.56 3.52
CA SER A 103 -7.41 -10.20 3.74
C SER A 103 -7.68 -9.49 5.08
N ARG A 104 -6.72 -9.58 6.02
CA ARG A 104 -6.84 -8.97 7.36
C ARG A 104 -5.89 -7.80 7.59
N TYR A 105 -4.73 -7.80 6.93
CA TYR A 105 -3.67 -6.82 7.15
C TYR A 105 -3.08 -6.36 5.83
N ASP A 106 -3.01 -5.04 5.66
CA ASP A 106 -2.31 -4.43 4.53
C ASP A 106 -0.80 -4.38 4.75
N ILE A 107 -0.32 -4.62 5.97
CA ILE A 107 1.10 -4.65 6.32
C ILE A 107 1.44 -6.00 6.95
N LEU A 108 2.48 -6.64 6.44
CA LEU A 108 2.99 -7.90 6.97
C LEU A 108 4.49 -7.81 7.20
N ASN A 109 4.96 -8.57 8.19
CA ASN A 109 6.38 -8.87 8.31
C ASN A 109 6.68 -10.13 7.50
N TRP A 110 7.65 -10.03 6.61
CA TRP A 110 8.04 -11.10 5.69
C TRP A 110 9.49 -11.52 5.92
N LYS A 111 9.81 -12.77 5.61
CA LYS A 111 11.18 -13.29 5.72
C LYS A 111 12.13 -12.47 4.83
N ARG A 112 13.17 -11.92 5.44
CA ARG A 112 14.27 -11.26 4.73
C ARG A 112 15.27 -12.29 4.19
N SER A 113 15.02 -12.76 2.98
CA SER A 113 15.87 -13.72 2.27
C SER A 113 16.89 -13.07 1.31
N ARG A 114 16.77 -11.76 1.08
CA ARG A 114 17.72 -10.91 0.33
C ARG A 114 17.85 -9.54 1.01
N ASN A 115 18.78 -8.72 0.52
CA ASN A 115 18.99 -7.36 1.04
C ASN A 115 17.95 -6.36 0.50
N PHE A 116 16.65 -6.61 0.70
CA PHE A 116 15.58 -5.69 0.34
C PHE A 116 15.76 -4.31 0.99
N GLU A 117 15.49 -3.25 0.27
CA GLU A 117 15.61 -1.86 0.71
C GLU A 117 14.25 -1.19 0.66
N ASN A 118 14.09 -0.09 1.40
CA ASN A 118 12.84 0.65 1.42
C ASN A 118 12.48 1.12 -0.01
N GLY A 119 11.23 0.88 -0.40
CA GLY A 119 10.70 1.13 -1.72
C GLY A 119 10.96 0.06 -2.76
N ASP A 120 11.67 -1.03 -2.45
CA ASP A 120 11.72 -2.19 -3.33
C ASP A 120 10.30 -2.74 -3.56
N ILE A 121 9.98 -3.10 -4.80
CA ILE A 121 8.72 -3.76 -5.14
C ILE A 121 8.95 -5.27 -5.17
N VAL A 122 8.03 -6.02 -4.60
CA VAL A 122 8.08 -7.48 -4.53
C VAL A 122 6.76 -8.05 -5.05
N PHE A 123 6.85 -8.83 -6.12
CA PHE A 123 5.76 -9.67 -6.57
C PHE A 123 5.79 -11.01 -5.83
N VAL A 124 4.62 -11.43 -5.37
CA VAL A 124 4.46 -12.68 -4.62
C VAL A 124 3.76 -13.73 -5.47
N TYR A 125 4.52 -14.75 -5.84
CA TYR A 125 4.03 -15.96 -6.47
C TYR A 125 3.54 -16.94 -5.42
N VAL A 126 2.23 -17.18 -5.37
CA VAL A 126 1.63 -18.16 -4.45
C VAL A 126 1.72 -19.53 -5.09
N SER A 127 2.42 -20.45 -4.42
CA SER A 127 2.88 -21.70 -5.01
C SER A 127 1.84 -22.83 -4.93
N LYS A 128 1.95 -23.75 -3.97
CA LYS A 128 1.11 -24.96 -3.87
C LYS A 128 -0.38 -24.63 -3.97
N GLY A 129 -1.10 -25.30 -4.88
CA GLY A 129 -2.55 -25.13 -5.09
C GLY A 129 -2.98 -23.90 -5.89
N VAL A 130 -2.14 -22.86 -5.99
CA VAL A 130 -2.49 -21.56 -6.60
C VAL A 130 -1.67 -21.29 -7.87
N GLN A 131 -0.35 -21.50 -7.80
CA GLN A 131 0.62 -21.47 -8.90
C GLN A 131 0.58 -20.22 -9.81
N LYS A 132 0.42 -19.04 -9.22
CA LYS A 132 0.38 -17.74 -9.93
C LYS A 132 0.89 -16.60 -9.07
N VAL A 133 1.29 -15.49 -9.71
CA VAL A 133 1.50 -14.22 -9.00
C VAL A 133 0.16 -13.66 -8.57
N ARG A 134 0.08 -13.24 -7.31
CA ARG A 134 -1.15 -12.76 -6.66
C ARG A 134 -1.02 -11.35 -6.11
N TYR A 135 0.14 -11.00 -5.56
CA TYR A 135 0.31 -9.78 -4.80
C TYR A 135 1.50 -8.98 -5.31
N LYS A 136 1.35 -7.66 -5.30
CA LYS A 136 2.43 -6.68 -5.40
C LYS A 136 2.53 -6.02 -4.03
N VAL A 137 3.72 -6.01 -3.46
CA VAL A 137 3.98 -5.37 -2.17
C VAL A 137 5.17 -4.44 -2.27
N GLU A 138 5.19 -3.40 -1.45
CA GLU A 138 6.32 -2.49 -1.29
C GLU A 138 7.02 -2.77 0.03
N VAL A 139 8.35 -2.83 0.01
CA VAL A 139 9.16 -2.92 1.22
C VAL A 139 9.17 -1.57 1.89
N ILE A 140 8.53 -1.43 3.04
CA ILE A 140 8.53 -0.18 3.81
C ILE A 140 9.64 -0.16 4.86
N GLU A 141 10.14 -1.33 5.26
CA GLU A 141 11.30 -1.46 6.13
C GLU A 141 12.15 -2.67 5.73
N GLY A 142 13.34 -2.42 5.19
CA GLY A 142 14.22 -3.46 4.68
C GLY A 142 14.67 -4.46 5.76
N LEU A 143 15.14 -3.96 6.90
CA LEU A 143 15.55 -4.78 8.04
C LEU A 143 14.80 -4.34 9.29
N LEU A 144 13.90 -5.18 9.76
CA LEU A 144 13.10 -4.95 10.96
C LEU A 144 13.83 -5.47 12.22
N PRO A 145 13.90 -4.69 13.32
CA PRO A 145 14.40 -5.17 14.61
C PRO A 145 13.61 -6.38 15.13
N LYS A 146 14.30 -7.33 15.77
CA LYS A 146 13.68 -8.60 16.23
C LYS A 146 12.52 -8.39 17.20
N ASP A 147 12.60 -7.36 18.03
CA ASP A 147 11.59 -6.99 19.04
C ASP A 147 10.33 -6.35 18.44
N GLU A 148 10.40 -5.87 17.19
CA GLU A 148 9.24 -5.31 16.47
C GLU A 148 8.53 -6.34 15.57
N VAL A 149 9.02 -7.59 15.52
CA VAL A 149 8.48 -8.61 14.62
C VAL A 149 7.12 -9.11 15.11
N GLN A 150 6.08 -8.72 14.39
CA GLN A 150 4.76 -9.36 14.41
C GLN A 150 4.76 -10.62 13.54
N TYR A 151 4.79 -11.80 14.18
CA TYR A 151 4.83 -13.08 13.47
C TYR A 151 3.47 -13.54 12.92
N ASN A 152 2.37 -12.96 13.39
CA ASN A 152 1.01 -13.36 13.00
C ASN A 152 0.78 -14.88 13.08
N SER A 153 1.09 -15.46 14.25
CA SER A 153 1.11 -16.92 14.49
C SER A 153 -0.15 -17.65 14.04
N MET A 154 -1.31 -17.00 14.03
CA MET A 154 -2.59 -17.54 13.57
C MET A 154 -2.63 -17.95 12.09
N PHE A 155 -1.70 -17.45 11.25
CA PHE A 155 -1.63 -17.81 9.82
C PHE A 155 -0.60 -18.88 9.51
N TRP A 156 0.21 -19.31 10.48
CA TRP A 156 1.16 -20.39 10.29
C TRP A 156 0.45 -21.74 10.32
N LYS A 157 0.55 -22.47 9.21
CA LYS A 157 0.06 -23.85 9.09
C LYS A 157 1.16 -24.86 9.40
N ASP A 158 2.40 -24.53 9.10
CA ASP A 158 3.58 -25.32 9.45
C ASP A 158 4.21 -24.81 10.75
N LYS A 159 4.11 -25.61 11.81
CA LYS A 159 4.60 -25.26 13.15
C LYS A 159 6.12 -25.26 13.24
N ASP A 160 6.80 -26.15 12.51
CA ASP A 160 8.26 -26.24 12.54
C ASP A 160 8.87 -25.03 11.83
N LYS A 161 8.24 -24.58 10.73
CA LYS A 161 8.61 -23.34 10.06
C LYS A 161 8.36 -22.11 10.91
N PHE A 162 7.25 -22.08 11.66
CA PHE A 162 6.98 -20.99 12.61
C PHE A 162 8.07 -20.88 13.67
N GLU A 163 8.49 -21.99 14.27
CA GLU A 163 9.59 -21.96 15.26
C GLU A 163 10.91 -21.50 14.64
N GLN A 164 11.27 -22.00 13.45
CA GLN A 164 12.44 -21.52 12.71
C GLN A 164 12.38 -20.03 12.40
N SER A 165 11.18 -19.49 12.18
CA SER A 165 10.98 -18.09 11.79
C SER A 165 11.47 -17.09 12.85
N LYS A 166 11.53 -17.50 14.12
CA LYS A 166 12.02 -16.66 15.24
C LYS A 166 13.50 -16.29 15.11
N GLU A 167 14.27 -17.11 14.38
CA GLU A 167 15.70 -16.86 14.13
C GLU A 167 15.98 -16.13 12.83
N TRP A 168 14.95 -15.87 12.01
CA TRP A 168 15.13 -15.17 10.74
C TRP A 168 15.32 -13.67 10.94
N ASN A 169 15.86 -13.04 9.89
CA ASN A 169 15.73 -11.60 9.70
C ASN A 169 14.40 -11.32 8.97
N TRP A 170 13.84 -10.14 9.24
CA TRP A 170 12.52 -9.76 8.77
C TRP A 170 12.58 -8.44 8.02
N THR A 171 11.66 -8.29 7.08
CA THR A 171 11.38 -7.04 6.37
C THR A 171 9.90 -6.74 6.55
N LYS A 172 9.53 -5.47 6.65
CA LYS A 172 8.13 -5.03 6.72
C LYS A 172 7.68 -4.66 5.31
N VAL A 173 6.58 -5.24 4.86
CA VAL A 173 6.02 -5.00 3.53
C VAL A 173 4.58 -4.50 3.64
N ARG A 174 4.20 -3.63 2.70
CA ARG A 174 2.85 -3.11 2.53
C ARG A 174 2.25 -3.67 1.24
N LEU A 175 1.02 -4.16 1.31
CA LEU A 175 0.24 -4.56 0.14
C LEU A 175 0.00 -3.33 -0.74
N VAL A 176 0.43 -3.43 -1.99
CA VAL A 176 0.24 -2.40 -3.01
C VAL A 176 -0.84 -2.79 -3.98
N ASP A 177 -0.93 -4.05 -4.38
CA ASP A 177 -1.97 -4.50 -5.31
C ASP A 177 -2.19 -6.00 -5.16
N GLU A 178 -3.39 -6.47 -5.49
CA GLU A 178 -3.73 -7.87 -5.59
C GLU A 178 -4.49 -8.19 -6.88
N ILE A 179 -4.21 -9.35 -7.45
CA ILE A 179 -4.89 -9.82 -8.65
C ILE A 179 -5.15 -11.31 -8.58
N ASP A 180 -6.29 -11.72 -9.11
CA ASP A 180 -6.58 -13.10 -9.44
C ASP A 180 -6.67 -13.29 -10.96
N SER A 181 -5.57 -13.68 -11.59
CA SER A 181 -5.54 -13.93 -13.04
C SER A 181 -4.75 -15.18 -13.41
N THR A 182 -5.29 -15.96 -14.35
CA THR A 182 -4.58 -17.10 -14.97
C THR A 182 -3.43 -16.64 -15.86
N GLU A 183 -3.43 -15.38 -16.30
CA GLU A 183 -2.34 -14.78 -17.08
C GLU A 183 -1.05 -14.67 -16.25
N LEU A 184 -1.13 -14.67 -14.93
CA LEU A 184 0.06 -14.68 -14.07
C LEU A 184 0.42 -16.08 -13.55
N SER A 185 -0.11 -17.14 -14.19
CA SER A 185 0.22 -18.53 -13.87
C SER A 185 1.67 -18.88 -14.21
N LEU A 186 2.22 -19.91 -13.55
CA LEU A 186 3.58 -20.38 -13.80
C LEU A 186 3.86 -20.67 -15.28
N LEU A 187 2.87 -21.17 -16.02
CA LEU A 187 2.98 -21.42 -17.45
C LEU A 187 3.23 -20.11 -18.21
N GLN A 188 2.38 -19.11 -17.97
CA GLN A 188 2.49 -17.80 -18.62
C GLN A 188 3.77 -17.06 -18.25
N LEU A 189 4.20 -17.13 -16.97
CA LEU A 189 5.49 -16.56 -16.58
C LEU A 189 6.65 -17.18 -17.36
N ARG A 190 6.62 -18.50 -17.61
CA ARG A 190 7.65 -19.20 -18.41
C ARG A 190 7.62 -18.78 -19.87
N GLU A 191 6.43 -18.67 -20.47
CA GLU A 191 6.26 -18.15 -21.84
C GLU A 191 6.81 -16.71 -21.98
N HIS A 192 6.80 -15.95 -20.89
CA HIS A 192 7.27 -14.55 -20.84
C HIS A 192 8.69 -14.38 -20.29
N GLY A 193 9.44 -15.47 -20.09
CA GLY A 193 10.89 -15.43 -19.83
C GLY A 193 11.33 -15.89 -18.44
N LEU A 194 10.45 -16.47 -17.64
CA LEU A 194 10.83 -17.09 -16.36
C LEU A 194 11.63 -18.38 -16.62
N ASN A 195 12.90 -18.37 -16.23
CA ASN A 195 13.78 -19.52 -16.33
C ASN A 195 13.90 -20.26 -14.99
N GLY A 196 13.61 -21.57 -14.99
CA GLY A 196 13.76 -22.43 -13.81
C GLY A 196 12.58 -22.40 -12.84
N ASN A 197 12.86 -22.71 -11.57
CA ASN A 197 11.87 -22.76 -10.50
C ASN A 197 12.03 -21.55 -9.57
N ILE A 198 10.91 -20.99 -9.09
CA ILE A 198 10.90 -19.89 -8.12
C ILE A 198 11.17 -20.45 -6.71
N GLN A 199 12.42 -20.77 -6.42
CA GLN A 199 12.84 -21.37 -5.13
C GLN A 199 13.26 -20.32 -4.08
N GLY A 200 13.49 -19.08 -4.51
CA GLY A 200 13.84 -17.96 -3.64
C GLY A 200 13.64 -16.63 -4.37
N PRO A 201 13.92 -15.48 -3.71
CA PRO A 201 13.77 -14.19 -4.35
C PRO A 201 14.70 -14.07 -5.55
N MET A 202 14.14 -13.64 -6.67
CA MET A 202 14.87 -13.28 -7.88
C MET A 202 14.59 -11.82 -8.22
N GLU A 203 15.62 -11.10 -8.60
CA GLU A 203 15.46 -9.75 -9.14
C GLU A 203 14.89 -9.86 -10.56
N LEU A 204 13.93 -9.00 -10.87
CA LEU A 204 13.26 -8.94 -12.15
C LEU A 204 13.70 -7.69 -12.91
N SER A 205 13.92 -7.88 -14.21
CA SER A 205 14.14 -6.80 -15.15
C SER A 205 13.66 -7.20 -16.55
N GLY A 206 13.52 -6.22 -17.44
CA GLY A 206 13.18 -6.45 -18.85
C GLY A 206 11.79 -7.08 -19.07
N LYS A 207 11.69 -8.00 -20.04
CA LYS A 207 10.42 -8.52 -20.57
C LYS A 207 9.50 -9.11 -19.50
N LEU A 208 10.02 -10.01 -18.66
CA LEU A 208 9.21 -10.67 -17.62
C LEU A 208 8.70 -9.67 -16.58
N CYS A 209 9.56 -8.72 -16.18
CA CYS A 209 9.19 -7.66 -15.25
C CYS A 209 8.05 -6.81 -15.80
N ASN A 210 8.19 -6.33 -17.03
CA ASN A 210 7.18 -5.50 -17.69
C ASN A 210 5.87 -6.25 -17.88
N TYR A 211 5.94 -7.54 -18.22
CA TYR A 211 4.78 -8.40 -18.34
C TYR A 211 4.03 -8.54 -17.02
N ILE A 212 4.70 -8.84 -15.91
CA ILE A 212 4.03 -8.95 -14.61
C ILE A 212 3.47 -7.59 -14.19
N MET A 213 4.25 -6.52 -14.34
CA MET A 213 3.86 -5.18 -13.92
C MET A 213 2.60 -4.68 -14.63
N SER A 214 2.37 -5.04 -15.91
CA SER A 214 1.18 -4.60 -16.65
C SER A 214 -0.14 -5.14 -16.13
N PHE A 215 -0.12 -6.09 -15.19
CA PHE A 215 -1.34 -6.59 -14.53
C PHE A 215 -1.65 -5.89 -13.22
N PHE A 216 -0.70 -5.15 -12.66
CA PHE A 216 -0.85 -4.49 -11.37
C PHE A 216 -1.04 -2.99 -11.56
N GLU A 217 -2.24 -2.65 -12.04
CA GLU A 217 -2.68 -1.29 -12.36
C GLU A 217 -3.41 -0.60 -11.19
N HIS A 218 -3.73 -1.33 -10.11
CA HIS A 218 -4.46 -0.78 -8.97
C HIS A 218 -3.51 -0.56 -7.80
N ASP A 219 -3.08 0.67 -7.57
CA ASP A 219 -2.39 0.95 -6.32
C ASP A 219 -3.43 0.99 -5.17
N LEU A 220 -3.57 -0.12 -4.42
CA LEU A 220 -4.39 -0.22 -3.21
C LEU A 220 -3.90 0.70 -2.09
N THR A 221 -2.67 1.22 -2.19
CA THR A 221 -2.20 2.29 -1.31
C THR A 221 -2.80 3.64 -1.70
N GLU A 222 -3.24 3.81 -2.95
CA GLU A 222 -4.02 4.95 -3.41
C GLU A 222 -5.51 4.78 -3.07
N GLY A 223 -6.08 5.77 -2.39
CA GLY A 223 -7.49 5.75 -1.99
C GLY A 223 -8.39 5.70 -3.22
N PHE A 224 -9.15 4.61 -3.37
CA PHE A 224 -10.20 4.47 -4.38
C PHE A 224 -11.25 5.58 -4.24
N TYR A 225 -11.11 6.73 -4.93
CA TYR A 225 -12.21 7.55 -5.46
C TYR A 225 -11.68 8.72 -6.32
N PRO A 226 -11.72 8.65 -7.66
CA PRO A 226 -11.36 9.81 -8.50
C PRO A 226 -12.29 10.99 -8.22
N GLU A 227 -11.75 12.11 -7.71
CA GLU A 227 -12.51 13.37 -7.50
C GLU A 227 -12.88 14.08 -8.83
N VAL A 228 -12.45 13.56 -9.99
CA VAL A 228 -12.65 14.19 -11.30
C VAL A 228 -13.36 13.22 -12.25
N VAL A 229 -14.62 13.52 -12.59
CA VAL A 229 -15.33 12.87 -13.70
C VAL A 229 -15.09 13.70 -14.97
N PRO A 230 -14.60 13.12 -16.08
CA PRO A 230 -14.42 13.86 -17.32
C PRO A 230 -15.76 14.29 -17.93
N GLU A 231 -15.85 15.52 -18.45
CA GLU A 231 -17.03 16.07 -19.15
C GLU A 231 -17.29 15.44 -20.53
N THR A 232 -16.48 14.47 -20.95
CA THR A 232 -16.55 13.85 -22.28
C THR A 232 -17.11 12.43 -22.19
N LEU A 233 -18.13 12.12 -23.00
CA LEU A 233 -18.73 10.79 -23.15
C LEU A 233 -17.86 9.81 -23.97
N GLU A 234 -16.54 9.94 -23.92
CA GLU A 234 -15.61 9.01 -24.57
C GLU A 234 -15.26 7.88 -23.61
N GLU A 235 -15.76 6.67 -23.86
CA GLU A 235 -15.36 5.44 -23.15
C GLU A 235 -14.07 4.85 -23.76
N GLY A 236 -13.22 4.24 -22.92
CA GLY A 236 -12.05 3.46 -23.37
C GLY A 236 -10.71 4.20 -23.39
N GLN A 237 -10.62 5.43 -22.90
CA GLN A 237 -9.32 6.06 -22.58
C GLN A 237 -9.02 6.01 -21.08
N ILE A 238 -7.83 5.51 -20.75
CA ILE A 238 -7.26 5.53 -19.41
C ILE A 238 -6.97 6.98 -19.04
N LYS A 239 -7.67 7.50 -18.02
CA LYS A 239 -7.39 8.82 -17.42
C LYS A 239 -6.92 8.62 -15.99
N THR A 240 -5.77 9.20 -15.66
CA THR A 240 -5.21 9.24 -14.32
C THR A 240 -5.93 10.30 -13.50
N VAL A 241 -6.46 9.95 -12.33
CA VAL A 241 -7.00 10.90 -11.36
C VAL A 241 -6.26 10.70 -10.05
N THR A 242 -5.59 11.74 -9.59
CA THR A 242 -4.85 11.75 -8.33
C THR A 242 -5.81 11.89 -7.15
N VAL A 243 -5.74 11.01 -6.16
CA VAL A 243 -6.62 11.04 -4.98
C VAL A 243 -5.80 10.81 -3.72
N ASN A 244 -5.92 11.72 -2.75
CA ASN A 244 -5.10 11.77 -1.55
C ASN A 244 -5.37 10.59 -0.59
N VAL A 245 -4.27 9.94 -0.20
CA VAL A 245 -4.16 8.78 0.70
C VAL A 245 -4.17 9.26 2.15
N TYR A 246 -5.30 9.12 2.85
CA TYR A 246 -5.28 9.15 4.32
C TYR A 246 -5.46 7.71 4.83
N GLU A 247 -4.49 7.28 5.63
CA GLU A 247 -4.22 5.92 6.06
C GLU A 247 -5.38 5.25 6.82
N ARG A 248 -5.66 3.98 6.48
CA ARG A 248 -6.56 3.09 7.22
C ARG A 248 -5.78 2.33 8.29
N ASN A 249 -5.84 2.75 9.56
CA ASN A 249 -5.16 2.06 10.65
C ASN A 249 -5.79 0.67 10.91
N PRO A 250 -5.06 -0.45 10.73
CA PRO A 250 -5.61 -1.80 10.85
C PRO A 250 -6.00 -2.18 12.29
N ILE A 251 -5.37 -1.58 13.31
CA ILE A 251 -5.75 -1.77 14.71
C ILE A 251 -7.08 -1.07 14.99
N ALA A 252 -7.27 0.13 14.46
CA ALA A 252 -8.52 0.86 14.59
C ALA A 252 -9.65 0.15 13.83
N ARG A 253 -9.39 -0.33 12.60
CA ARG A 253 -10.35 -1.17 11.87
C ARG A 253 -10.74 -2.40 12.69
N LYS A 254 -9.77 -3.13 13.24
CA LYS A 254 -10.05 -4.33 14.05
C LYS A 254 -10.91 -4.00 15.28
N LYS A 255 -10.57 -2.95 16.03
CA LYS A 255 -11.33 -2.54 17.23
C LYS A 255 -12.75 -2.07 16.87
N CYS A 256 -12.92 -1.36 15.75
CA CYS A 256 -14.22 -0.98 15.19
C CYS A 256 -15.04 -2.24 14.88
N MET A 257 -14.45 -3.20 14.17
CA MET A 257 -15.10 -4.47 13.82
C MET A 257 -15.42 -5.37 15.03
N GLU A 258 -14.57 -5.40 16.05
CA GLU A 258 -14.82 -6.12 17.30
C GLU A 258 -16.00 -5.52 18.09
N HIS A 259 -16.21 -4.21 17.97
CA HIS A 259 -17.31 -3.52 18.65
C HIS A 259 -18.63 -3.61 17.87
N TYR A 260 -18.58 -3.32 16.57
CA TYR A 260 -19.77 -3.14 15.73
C TYR A 260 -20.16 -4.37 14.91
N GLY A 261 -19.24 -5.31 14.69
CA GLY A 261 -19.44 -6.47 13.82
C GLY A 261 -19.42 -6.14 12.32
N ALA A 262 -19.69 -7.14 11.48
CA ALA A 262 -19.60 -7.05 10.01
C ALA A 262 -20.93 -6.71 9.31
N GLN A 263 -21.81 -5.95 9.97
CA GLN A 263 -23.08 -5.50 9.42
C GLN A 263 -23.01 -4.03 8.99
N CYS A 264 -23.54 -3.71 7.82
CA CYS A 264 -23.61 -2.34 7.32
C CYS A 264 -24.48 -1.48 8.25
N HIS A 265 -23.92 -0.43 8.81
CA HIS A 265 -24.64 0.46 9.70
C HIS A 265 -25.57 1.42 8.97
N VAL A 266 -25.62 1.42 7.63
CA VAL A 266 -26.53 2.26 6.83
C VAL A 266 -27.73 1.46 6.32
N CYS A 267 -27.49 0.35 5.62
CA CYS A 267 -28.54 -0.44 4.95
C CYS A 267 -28.74 -1.83 5.55
N GLU A 268 -28.11 -2.13 6.69
CA GLU A 268 -28.22 -3.40 7.43
C GLU A 268 -27.73 -4.65 6.69
N MET A 269 -27.16 -4.49 5.48
CA MET A 269 -26.54 -5.57 4.70
C MET A 269 -25.50 -6.32 5.55
N ASP A 270 -25.64 -7.64 5.58
CA ASP A 270 -24.71 -8.59 6.19
C ASP A 270 -24.29 -9.60 5.11
N PHE A 271 -23.01 -9.58 4.75
CA PHE A 271 -22.50 -10.38 3.64
C PHE A 271 -22.44 -11.87 3.99
N GLU A 272 -22.16 -12.24 5.23
CA GLU A 272 -22.15 -13.65 5.66
C GLU A 272 -23.56 -14.22 5.61
N LYS A 273 -24.57 -13.46 6.07
CA LYS A 273 -25.97 -13.89 5.98
C LYS A 273 -26.49 -13.97 4.54
N THR A 274 -26.05 -13.07 3.68
CA THR A 274 -26.57 -12.96 2.30
C THR A 274 -25.86 -13.93 1.34
N TYR A 275 -24.55 -14.07 1.47
CA TYR A 275 -23.71 -14.82 0.53
C TYR A 275 -23.09 -16.08 1.14
N GLY A 276 -23.30 -16.35 2.43
CA GLY A 276 -22.68 -17.47 3.14
C GLY A 276 -21.22 -17.19 3.50
N ASP A 277 -20.44 -18.25 3.72
CA ASP A 277 -19.06 -18.16 4.23
C ASP A 277 -18.14 -17.24 3.42
N VAL A 278 -18.39 -17.08 2.12
CA VAL A 278 -17.60 -16.17 1.26
C VAL A 278 -17.76 -14.70 1.63
N GLY A 279 -18.85 -14.33 2.30
CA GLY A 279 -19.12 -12.98 2.78
C GLY A 279 -18.67 -12.74 4.22
N LYS A 280 -18.06 -13.74 4.88
CA LYS A 280 -17.60 -13.62 6.26
C LYS A 280 -16.56 -12.53 6.41
N ASP A 281 -16.75 -11.68 7.42
CA ASP A 281 -15.89 -10.51 7.72
C ASP A 281 -15.76 -9.48 6.57
N PHE A 282 -16.53 -9.62 5.49
CA PHE A 282 -16.49 -8.72 4.33
C PHE A 282 -17.34 -7.47 4.57
N ILE A 283 -16.69 -6.39 4.99
CA ILE A 283 -17.30 -5.07 5.19
C ILE A 283 -16.22 -3.98 5.11
N HIS A 284 -16.59 -2.78 4.66
CA HIS A 284 -15.71 -1.61 4.70
C HIS A 284 -15.87 -0.86 6.02
N VAL A 285 -14.88 -0.05 6.39
CA VAL A 285 -14.93 0.83 7.55
C VAL A 285 -14.75 2.27 7.08
N HIS A 286 -15.74 3.11 7.40
CA HIS A 286 -15.81 4.52 7.02
C HIS A 286 -15.42 5.42 8.19
N HIS A 287 -14.80 6.57 7.91
CA HIS A 287 -14.62 7.61 8.92
C HIS A 287 -15.89 8.48 9.01
N ILE A 288 -16.51 8.54 10.17
CA ILE A 288 -17.74 9.34 10.40
C ILE A 288 -17.44 10.84 10.18
N LYS A 289 -16.26 11.29 10.59
CA LYS A 289 -15.76 12.64 10.28
C LYS A 289 -14.86 12.59 9.04
N PRO A 290 -15.08 13.44 8.03
CA PRO A 290 -14.23 13.49 6.87
C PRO A 290 -12.77 13.76 7.24
N LEU A 291 -11.86 13.00 6.64
CA LEU A 291 -10.42 13.06 6.95
C LEU A 291 -9.81 14.45 6.72
N HIS A 292 -10.36 15.26 5.82
CA HIS A 292 -9.91 16.64 5.57
C HIS A 292 -10.23 17.61 6.72
N GLU A 293 -11.14 17.25 7.62
CA GLU A 293 -11.45 18.01 8.84
C GLU A 293 -10.58 17.57 10.04
N ILE A 294 -9.89 16.42 9.90
CA ILE A 294 -9.06 15.81 10.92
C ILE A 294 -7.63 16.34 10.78
N LYS A 295 -7.17 17.11 11.77
CA LYS A 295 -5.80 17.68 11.83
C LYS A 295 -4.78 16.62 12.25
N GLN A 296 -3.49 16.86 11.99
CA GLN A 296 -2.40 15.99 12.45
C GLN A 296 -2.41 15.72 13.96
N GLY A 297 -1.99 14.51 14.35
CA GLY A 297 -1.95 14.05 15.75
C GLY A 297 -3.26 13.43 16.26
N TYR A 298 -4.24 13.26 15.37
CA TYR A 298 -5.51 12.64 15.72
C TYR A 298 -5.35 11.13 15.96
N VAL A 299 -5.48 10.71 17.23
CA VAL A 299 -5.62 9.30 17.56
C VAL A 299 -7.05 8.90 17.23
N VAL A 300 -7.21 8.18 16.12
CA VAL A 300 -8.51 7.65 15.70
C VAL A 300 -9.13 6.82 16.83
N ASP A 301 -10.33 7.20 17.26
CA ASP A 301 -11.17 6.42 18.15
C ASP A 301 -11.94 5.38 17.31
N PRO A 302 -11.61 4.09 17.43
CA PRO A 302 -12.23 3.04 16.63
C PRO A 302 -13.75 2.91 16.80
N ILE A 303 -14.29 3.44 17.89
CA ILE A 303 -15.70 3.37 18.20
C ILE A 303 -16.38 4.66 17.73
N ASN A 304 -15.80 5.82 18.01
CA ASN A 304 -16.48 7.10 17.76
C ASN A 304 -16.19 7.71 16.38
N ASP A 305 -15.12 7.28 15.71
CA ASP A 305 -14.71 7.86 14.43
C ASP A 305 -14.89 6.93 13.26
N LEU A 306 -15.07 5.64 13.53
CA LEU A 306 -15.14 4.60 12.51
C LEU A 306 -16.48 3.88 12.57
N ILE A 307 -17.02 3.55 11.40
CA ILE A 307 -18.28 2.82 11.30
C ILE A 307 -18.27 1.78 10.16
N PRO A 308 -18.71 0.53 10.39
CA PRO A 308 -18.78 -0.46 9.33
C PRO A 308 -19.92 -0.16 8.34
N VAL A 309 -19.61 -0.17 7.05
CA VAL A 309 -20.58 0.05 5.96
C VAL A 309 -20.28 -0.88 4.78
N CYS A 310 -21.30 -1.25 4.03
CA CYS A 310 -21.10 -2.04 2.80
C CYS A 310 -20.41 -1.20 1.72
N PRO A 311 -19.76 -1.82 0.72
CA PRO A 311 -19.09 -1.10 -0.37
C PRO A 311 -19.99 -0.07 -1.07
N ASN A 312 -21.28 -0.37 -1.24
CA ASN A 312 -22.24 0.52 -1.89
C ASN A 312 -22.56 1.77 -1.03
N CYS A 313 -22.84 1.58 0.26
CA CYS A 313 -23.09 2.71 1.17
C CYS A 313 -21.82 3.52 1.40
N HIS A 314 -20.66 2.85 1.51
CA HIS A 314 -19.36 3.50 1.56
C HIS A 314 -19.19 4.45 0.37
N ALA A 315 -19.52 3.98 -0.84
CA ALA A 315 -19.46 4.79 -2.05
C ALA A 315 -20.36 6.02 -1.99
N MET A 316 -21.58 5.88 -1.48
CA MET A 316 -22.52 7.00 -1.40
C MET A 316 -22.10 8.05 -0.36
N LEU A 317 -21.49 7.65 0.76
CA LEU A 317 -20.96 8.58 1.77
C LEU A 317 -19.79 9.41 1.24
N HIS A 318 -19.02 8.87 0.30
CA HIS A 318 -17.94 9.60 -0.37
C HIS A 318 -18.39 10.42 -1.59
N ARG A 319 -19.70 10.48 -1.90
CA ARG A 319 -20.22 11.39 -2.93
C ARG A 319 -20.63 12.73 -2.33
N LYS A 320 -20.21 13.82 -2.98
CA LYS A 320 -20.63 15.18 -2.61
C LYS A 320 -21.96 15.53 -3.26
N GLU A 321 -22.85 16.15 -2.50
CA GLU A 321 -24.07 16.78 -2.99
C GLU A 321 -24.05 18.24 -2.51
N HIS A 322 -24.27 19.18 -3.45
CA HIS A 322 -24.14 20.62 -3.17
C HIS A 322 -22.79 21.04 -2.53
N GLY A 323 -21.73 20.26 -2.75
CA GLY A 323 -20.39 20.53 -2.21
C GLY A 323 -20.10 19.86 -0.86
N GLU A 324 -21.07 19.19 -0.24
CA GLU A 324 -20.91 18.54 1.07
C GLU A 324 -21.08 17.02 0.96
N TYR A 325 -20.36 16.27 1.81
CA TYR A 325 -20.53 14.82 1.92
C TYR A 325 -21.79 14.48 2.72
N LEU A 326 -22.43 13.36 2.39
CA LEU A 326 -23.55 12.86 3.17
C LEU A 326 -23.05 12.25 4.49
N SER A 327 -23.73 12.59 5.59
CA SER A 327 -23.63 11.83 6.84
C SER A 327 -24.30 10.46 6.73
N ILE A 328 -23.96 9.57 7.66
CA ILE A 328 -24.58 8.25 7.83
C ILE A 328 -26.09 8.40 7.98
N GLU A 329 -26.54 9.35 8.78
CA GLU A 329 -27.94 9.64 9.09
C GLU A 329 -28.68 10.11 7.83
N GLN A 330 -28.11 11.06 7.09
CA GLN A 330 -28.71 11.55 5.83
C GLN A 330 -28.82 10.42 4.80
N LEU A 331 -27.83 9.53 4.69
CA LEU A 331 -27.90 8.41 3.76
C LEU A 331 -28.94 7.36 4.21
N LYS A 332 -29.06 7.10 5.52
CA LYS A 332 -30.11 6.23 6.08
C LYS A 332 -31.51 6.75 5.77
N GLU A 333 -31.74 8.05 5.96
CA GLU A 333 -33.04 8.68 5.68
C GLU A 333 -33.42 8.50 4.21
N ARG A 334 -32.47 8.67 3.28
CA ARG A 334 -32.72 8.46 1.84
C ARG A 334 -33.12 7.04 1.49
N ILE A 335 -32.45 6.05 2.09
CA ILE A 335 -32.78 4.65 1.85
C ILE A 335 -34.15 4.31 2.46
N SER A 336 -34.48 4.94 3.58
CA SER A 336 -35.75 4.74 4.28
C SER A 336 -36.94 5.38 3.54
N ILE A 337 -36.73 6.51 2.85
CA ILE A 337 -37.74 7.19 2.01
C ILE A 337 -38.04 6.40 0.72
N ALA A 338 -37.11 5.56 0.24
CA ALA A 338 -37.27 4.77 -0.98
C ALA A 338 -38.04 3.44 -0.80
N VAL A 339 -38.53 3.13 0.41
CA VAL A 339 -39.27 1.88 0.74
C VAL A 339 -40.79 2.13 0.90
N HIS A 340 -41.35 3.10 0.17
CA HIS A 340 -42.80 3.27 0.04
C HIS A 340 -43.27 3.12 -1.40
#